data_AF-C2KZF5-F1
#
_entry.id   AF-C2KZF5-F1
#
_cell.length_a   1.000
_cell.length_b   1.000
_cell.length_c   1.000
_cell.angle_alpha   90.00
_cell.angle_beta   90.00
_cell.angle_gamma   90.00
#
_symmetry.space_group_name_H-M   'P 1'
#
loop_
_entity.id
_entity.type
_entity.pdbx_description
1 polymer ?
#
loop_
_entity_poly.entity_id
_entity_poly.type
_entity_poly.pdbx_seq_one_letter_code
_entity_poly.pdbx_strand_id
1 'polypeptide(L)'
;MIKYVNSRKHKEKRMEERKNLAFLSNSGNYSIFQFQNDVIRFMTSPRLEKYQKVLEWDAGYLVVIAKYKDLAEIEEYIDLVPILEDLSYDVDSFLSHIKEVKIREATG
;
A
#
# COMPACT_ATOMS: atom_id res chain seq x y z
N MET A 1 -0.14 21.42 -31.51
CA MET A 1 0.21 19.98 -31.64
C MET A 1 1.29 19.52 -30.65
N ILE A 2 2.42 20.22 -30.51
CA ILE A 2 3.54 19.86 -29.60
C ILE A 2 3.12 19.76 -28.11
N LYS A 3 2.31 20.72 -27.61
CA LYS A 3 1.81 20.69 -26.21
C LYS A 3 0.96 19.45 -25.89
N TYR A 4 0.18 18.95 -26.86
CA TYR A 4 -0.67 17.77 -26.70
C TYR A 4 0.15 16.47 -26.65
N VAL A 5 1.18 16.34 -27.50
CA VAL A 5 2.08 15.18 -27.50
C VAL A 5 2.85 15.08 -26.19
N ASN A 6 3.35 16.21 -25.67
CA ASN A 6 4.05 16.25 -24.38
C ASN A 6 3.12 15.88 -23.20
N SER A 7 1.87 16.38 -23.19
CA SER A 7 0.88 16.03 -22.17
C SER A 7 0.55 14.52 -22.17
N ARG A 8 0.45 13.90 -23.35
CA ARG A 8 0.20 12.46 -23.50
C ARG A 8 1.37 11.62 -22.97
N LYS A 9 2.60 11.93 -23.38
CA LYS A 9 3.82 11.27 -22.88
C LYS A 9 3.97 11.38 -21.36
N HIS A 10 3.65 12.54 -20.77
CA HIS A 10 3.65 12.71 -19.31
C HIS A 10 2.53 11.94 -18.59
N LYS A 11 1.37 11.74 -19.24
CA LYS A 11 0.30 10.88 -18.68
C LYS A 11 0.68 9.40 -18.76
N GLU A 12 1.22 8.94 -19.88
CA GLU A 12 1.67 7.57 -20.08
C GLU A 12 2.80 7.21 -19.12
N LYS A 13 3.81 8.08 -18.97
CA LYS A 13 4.88 7.91 -17.97
C LYS A 13 4.33 7.82 -16.54
N ARG A 14 3.38 8.69 -16.18
CA ARG A 14 2.71 8.64 -14.85
C ARG A 14 1.83 7.40 -14.66
N MET A 15 1.29 6.82 -15.72
CA MET A 15 0.56 5.55 -15.65
C MET A 15 1.53 4.37 -15.49
N GLU A 16 2.67 4.41 -16.17
CA GLU A 16 3.71 3.38 -16.05
C GLU A 16 4.33 3.37 -14.64
N GLU A 17 4.62 4.55 -14.09
CA GLU A 17 5.10 4.72 -12.71
C GLU A 17 4.09 4.20 -11.65
N ARG A 18 2.79 4.21 -11.97
CA ARG A 18 1.75 3.68 -11.09
C ARG A 18 1.62 2.16 -11.12
N LYS A 19 2.16 1.46 -12.11
CA LYS A 19 2.02 -0.01 -12.21
C LYS A 19 2.77 -0.76 -11.11
N ASN A 20 3.81 -0.15 -10.54
CA ASN A 20 4.66 -0.76 -9.52
C ASN A 20 4.50 -0.10 -8.14
N LEU A 21 3.46 0.72 -7.97
CA LEU A 21 3.18 1.45 -6.74
C LEU A 21 1.97 0.82 -6.05
N ALA A 22 2.17 0.32 -4.83
CA ALA A 22 1.10 -0.16 -3.96
C ALA A 22 0.70 0.90 -2.92
N PHE A 23 -0.47 0.70 -2.32
CA PHE A 23 -1.03 1.60 -1.33
C PHE A 23 -1.45 0.84 -0.08
N LEU A 24 -1.04 1.36 1.09
CA LEU A 24 -1.54 0.94 2.39
C LEU A 24 -2.54 1.98 2.90
N SER A 25 -3.69 1.51 3.39
CA SER A 25 -4.69 2.32 4.09
C SER A 25 -5.37 1.47 5.16
N ASN A 26 -6.32 2.05 5.90
CA ASN A 26 -7.13 1.34 6.88
C ASN A 26 -8.58 1.82 6.83
N SER A 27 -9.51 0.91 7.13
CA SER A 27 -10.94 1.21 7.28
C SER A 27 -11.57 0.28 8.31
N GLY A 28 -12.20 0.87 9.33
CA GLY A 28 -12.74 0.12 10.46
C GLY A 28 -11.67 -0.76 11.11
N ASN A 29 -11.91 -2.06 11.15
CA ASN A 29 -11.01 -3.04 11.77
C ASN A 29 -10.04 -3.67 10.78
N TYR A 30 -9.87 -3.07 9.61
CA TYR A 30 -9.06 -3.64 8.53
C TYR A 30 -7.96 -2.70 8.09
N SER A 31 -6.80 -3.28 7.88
CA SER A 31 -5.77 -2.73 7.01
C SER A 31 -6.05 -3.18 5.58
N ILE A 32 -5.78 -2.31 4.63
CA ILE A 32 -6.09 -2.51 3.22
C ILE A 32 -4.80 -2.27 2.45
N PHE A 33 -4.32 -3.32 1.80
CA PHE A 33 -3.18 -3.26 0.88
C PHE A 33 -3.71 -3.39 -0.55
N GLN A 34 -3.49 -2.34 -1.35
CA GLN A 34 -3.95 -2.27 -2.72
C GLN A 34 -2.77 -2.22 -3.68
N PHE A 35 -2.71 -3.17 -4.61
CA PHE A 35 -1.73 -3.16 -5.69
C PHE A 35 -2.44 -3.47 -7.00
N GLN A 36 -2.32 -2.55 -7.98
CA GLN A 36 -3.07 -2.64 -9.24
C GLN A 36 -4.57 -2.83 -9.00
N ASN A 37 -5.12 -3.98 -9.41
CA ASN A 37 -6.55 -4.32 -9.26
C ASN A 37 -6.83 -5.14 -7.99
N ASP A 38 -5.80 -5.61 -7.29
CA ASP A 38 -5.93 -6.39 -6.07
C ASP A 38 -6.16 -5.49 -4.87
N VAL A 39 -7.10 -5.89 -4.01
CA VAL A 39 -7.41 -5.25 -2.74
C VAL A 39 -7.41 -6.33 -1.67
N ILE A 40 -6.31 -6.41 -0.93
CA ILE A 40 -6.12 -7.35 0.16
C ILE A 40 -6.53 -6.67 1.45
N ARG A 41 -7.41 -7.31 2.22
CA ARG A 41 -7.87 -6.81 3.52
C ARG A 41 -7.48 -7.79 4.60
N PHE A 42 -6.86 -7.30 5.67
CA PHE A 42 -6.50 -8.09 6.83
C PHE A 42 -6.84 -7.34 8.11
N MET A 43 -7.10 -8.09 9.17
CA MET A 43 -7.53 -7.51 10.43
C MET A 43 -6.44 -6.65 11.05
N THR A 44 -6.84 -5.53 11.62
CA THR A 44 -6.03 -4.70 12.50
C THR A 44 -6.86 -4.30 13.72
N SER A 45 -6.26 -3.58 14.65
CA SER A 45 -6.95 -3.11 15.85
C SER A 45 -8.03 -2.07 15.49
N PRO A 46 -9.22 -2.14 16.11
CA PRO A 46 -10.28 -1.12 15.95
C PRO A 46 -9.86 0.27 16.45
N ARG A 47 -8.72 0.36 17.13
CA ARG A 47 -8.15 1.63 17.63
C ARG A 47 -7.21 2.28 16.62
N LEU A 48 -6.85 1.61 15.52
CA LEU A 48 -6.02 2.22 14.49
C LEU A 48 -6.82 3.36 13.84
N GLU A 49 -6.38 4.59 14.04
CA GLU A 49 -6.98 5.76 13.39
C GLU A 49 -6.50 5.84 11.95
N LYS A 50 -5.17 5.81 11.76
CA LYS A 50 -4.56 5.79 10.44
C LYS A 50 -3.11 5.34 10.44
N TYR A 51 -2.67 4.79 9.32
CA TYR A 51 -1.27 4.81 8.93
C TYR A 51 -0.88 6.22 8.47
N GLN A 52 0.32 6.68 8.81
CA GLN A 52 0.79 8.02 8.47
C GLN A 52 1.88 8.01 7.41
N LYS A 53 2.85 7.10 7.55
CA LYS A 53 4.03 7.07 6.69
C LYS A 53 4.57 5.64 6.58
N VAL A 54 5.07 5.29 5.40
CA VAL A 54 5.92 4.11 5.20
C VAL A 54 7.37 4.52 5.50
N LEU A 55 8.00 3.85 6.45
CA LEU A 55 9.42 4.00 6.76
C LEU A 55 10.27 3.06 5.91
N GLU A 56 9.81 1.82 5.73
CA GLU A 56 10.52 0.78 5.01
C GLU A 56 9.55 -0.12 4.24
N TRP A 57 10.00 -0.54 3.07
CA TRP A 57 9.39 -1.59 2.25
C TRP A 57 10.51 -2.55 1.84
N ASP A 58 10.41 -3.80 2.28
CA ASP A 58 11.32 -4.86 1.91
C ASP A 58 10.54 -6.09 1.45
N ALA A 59 10.20 -6.10 0.15
CA ALA A 59 9.64 -7.24 -0.58
C ALA A 59 8.60 -8.08 0.20
N GLY A 60 7.60 -7.42 0.81
CA GLY A 60 6.55 -8.08 1.61
C GLY A 60 6.51 -7.63 3.07
N TYR A 61 7.62 -7.09 3.58
CA TYR A 61 7.71 -6.52 4.91
C TYR A 61 7.56 -4.99 4.89
N LEU A 62 6.75 -4.46 5.78
CA LEU A 62 6.48 -3.03 5.93
C LEU A 62 6.82 -2.57 7.35
N VAL A 63 7.52 -1.44 7.43
CA VAL A 63 7.60 -0.64 8.67
C VAL A 63 6.87 0.67 8.44
N VAL A 64 5.92 0.98 9.29
CA VAL A 64 5.06 2.18 9.14
C VAL A 64 4.93 2.95 10.44
N ILE A 65 4.70 4.25 10.33
CA ILE A 65 4.19 5.04 11.45
C ILE A 65 2.68 4.89 11.50
N ALA A 66 2.17 4.37 12.60
CA ALA A 66 0.75 4.18 12.87
C ALA A 66 0.29 5.08 14.01
N LYS A 67 -0.91 5.66 13.85
CA LYS A 67 -1.59 6.42 14.89
C LYS A 67 -2.75 5.63 15.44
N TYR A 68 -2.69 5.34 16.73
CA TYR A 68 -3.75 4.68 17.47
C TYR A 68 -4.49 5.67 18.37
N LYS A 69 -5.78 5.41 18.58
CA LYS A 69 -6.61 6.21 19.48
C LYS A 69 -5.98 6.24 20.88
N ASP A 70 -5.84 7.46 21.41
CA ASP A 70 -5.29 7.76 22.74
C ASP A 70 -3.83 7.30 22.95
N LEU A 71 -3.07 7.07 21.87
CA LEU A 71 -1.65 6.73 21.92
C LEU A 71 -0.84 7.72 21.08
N ALA A 72 0.45 7.83 21.40
CA ALA A 72 1.41 8.49 20.51
C ALA A 72 1.57 7.68 19.22
N GLU A 73 2.16 8.31 18.21
CA GLU A 73 2.58 7.63 16.99
C GLU A 73 3.63 6.57 17.32
N ILE A 74 3.48 5.38 16.75
CA ILE A 74 4.38 4.24 16.97
C ILE A 74 4.82 3.64 15.63
N GLU A 75 5.97 2.97 15.64
CA GLU A 75 6.34 2.07 14.55
C GLU A 75 5.54 0.78 14.63
N GLU A 76 4.95 0.39 13.52
CA GLU A 76 4.24 -0.88 13.35
C GLU A 76 4.85 -1.66 12.20
N TYR A 77 4.99 -2.97 12.42
CA TYR A 77 5.62 -3.92 11.52
C TYR A 77 4.55 -4.83 10.94
N ILE A 78 4.46 -4.90 9.62
CA ILE A 78 3.45 -5.68 8.91
C ILE A 78 4.17 -6.65 7.97
N ASP A 79 3.92 -7.95 8.16
CA ASP A 79 4.38 -8.99 7.25
C ASP A 79 3.22 -9.42 6.35
N LEU A 80 3.33 -9.12 5.06
CA LEU A 80 2.32 -9.48 4.06
C LEU A 80 2.45 -10.93 3.60
N VAL A 81 3.60 -11.59 3.80
CA VAL A 81 3.85 -12.93 3.24
C VAL A 81 2.81 -13.93 3.75
N PRO A 82 2.58 -14.11 5.07
CA PRO A 82 1.59 -15.08 5.55
C PRO A 82 0.16 -14.74 5.09
N ILE A 83 -0.17 -13.45 4.98
CA ILE A 83 -1.50 -13.00 4.53
C ILE A 83 -1.73 -13.38 3.06
N LEU A 84 -0.71 -13.23 2.22
CA LEU A 84 -0.77 -13.58 0.80
C LEU A 84 -0.81 -15.10 0.61
N GLU A 85 -0.04 -15.86 1.39
CA GLU A 85 -0.06 -17.34 1.39
C GLU A 85 -1.44 -17.89 1.77
N ASP A 86 -2.05 -17.36 2.84
CA ASP A 86 -3.40 -17.74 3.27
C ASP A 86 -4.46 -17.48 2.19
N LEU A 87 -4.24 -16.45 1.37
CA LEU A 87 -5.09 -16.10 0.23
C LEU A 87 -4.71 -16.86 -1.07
N SER A 88 -3.76 -17.80 -1.00
CA SER A 88 -3.29 -18.62 -2.12
C SER A 88 -2.67 -17.82 -3.28
N TYR A 89 -2.02 -16.70 -2.98
CA TYR A 89 -1.22 -15.97 -3.98
C TYR A 89 0.11 -16.69 -4.25
N ASP A 90 0.60 -16.58 -5.49
CA ASP A 90 2.03 -16.73 -5.77
C ASP A 90 2.74 -15.49 -5.22
N VAL A 91 3.28 -15.62 -4.01
CA VAL A 91 3.81 -14.50 -3.21
C VAL A 91 4.97 -13.81 -3.94
N ASP A 92 5.94 -14.59 -4.42
CA ASP A 92 7.13 -14.05 -5.10
C ASP A 92 6.73 -13.30 -6.38
N SER A 93 5.86 -13.90 -7.18
CA SER A 93 5.35 -13.28 -8.40
C SER A 93 4.59 -11.99 -8.09
N PHE A 94 3.71 -11.99 -7.09
CA PHE A 94 2.94 -10.82 -6.71
C PHE A 94 3.82 -9.67 -6.22
N LEU A 95 4.75 -9.95 -5.29
CA LEU A 95 5.57 -8.94 -4.63
C LEU A 95 6.68 -8.37 -5.53
N SER A 96 7.23 -9.18 -6.44
CA SER A 96 8.33 -8.76 -7.33
C SER A 96 8.03 -7.55 -8.22
N HIS A 97 6.74 -7.28 -8.47
CA HIS A 97 6.29 -6.14 -9.27
C HIS A 97 6.14 -4.84 -8.45
N ILE A 98 6.19 -4.91 -7.12
CA ILE A 98 5.97 -3.76 -6.22
C ILE A 98 7.31 -3.12 -5.87
N LYS A 99 7.51 -1.88 -6.34
CA LYS A 99 8.75 -1.11 -6.11
C LYS A 99 8.65 -0.12 -4.96
N GLU A 100 7.43 0.31 -4.64
CA GLU A 100 7.19 1.33 -3.62
C GLU A 100 5.81 1.12 -3.01
N VAL A 101 5.66 1.44 -1.73
CA VAL A 101 4.37 1.47 -1.02
C VAL A 101 4.14 2.87 -0.47
N LYS A 102 2.92 3.40 -0.65
CA LYS A 102 2.52 4.71 -0.11
C LYS A 102 1.30 4.60 0.77
N ILE A 103 1.18 5.51 1.73
CA ILE A 103 -0.05 5.68 2.48
C ILE A 103 -1.10 6.37 1.62
N ARG A 104 -2.34 5.88 1.66
CA ARG A 104 -3.51 6.54 1.11
C ARG A 104 -4.58 6.64 2.19
N GLU A 105 -5.36 7.71 2.19
CA GLU A 105 -6.59 7.72 2.97
C GLU A 105 -7.61 6.75 2.36
N ALA A 106 -8.33 6.00 3.19
CA ALA A 106 -9.40 5.17 2.70
C ALA A 106 -10.47 6.06 2.04
N THR A 107 -10.75 5.82 0.77
CA THR A 107 -11.92 6.40 0.12
C THR A 107 -13.13 5.67 0.69
N GLY A 108 -13.92 6.38 1.50
CA GLY A 108 -15.19 5.89 2.05
C GLY A 108 -16.23 5.58 0.98
#